data_AF-A9HJR9-F1
#
_entry.id   AF-A9HJR9-F1
#
_cell.length_a   1.000
_cell.length_b   1.000
_cell.length_c   1.000
_cell.angle_alpha   90.00
_cell.angle_beta   90.00
_cell.angle_gamma   90.00
#
_symmetry.space_group_name_H-M   'P 1'
#
loop_
_entity.id
_entity.type
_entity.pdbx_description
1 polymer ?
#
loop_
_entity_poly.entity_id
_entity_poly.type
_entity_poly.pdbx_seq_one_letter_code
_entity_poly.pdbx_strand_id
1 'polypeptide(L)' 'MTDNQGDAPPKSAPDTIPDAALVAATAREVGLTIADVCMPGVLANRALLRRYADLVHGFALPDTCEPAFEYRP' A
#
# COMPACT_ATOMS: atom_id res chain seq x y z
N MET A 1 43.56 -11.15 25.40
CA MET A 1 43.07 -10.21 24.36
C MET A 1 41.90 -10.90 23.71
N THR A 2 40.72 -10.73 24.30
CA THR A 2 39.47 -11.41 23.93
C THR A 2 38.57 -10.38 23.29
N ASP A 3 38.52 -10.37 21.96
CA ASP A 3 37.55 -9.57 21.22
C ASP A 3 36.31 -10.44 20.96
N ASN A 4 35.37 -10.39 21.89
CA ASN A 4 34.00 -10.83 21.65
C ASN A 4 33.29 -9.73 20.85
N GLN A 5 33.35 -9.83 19.52
CA GLN A 5 32.50 -9.03 18.65
C GLN A 5 31.06 -9.52 18.84
N GLY A 6 30.27 -8.75 19.59
CA GLY A 6 28.84 -8.96 19.73
C GLY A 6 28.17 -8.89 18.37
N ASP A 7 27.55 -10.00 17.97
CA ASP A 7 26.60 -10.07 16.88
C ASP A 7 25.46 -9.09 17.21
N ALA A 8 25.37 -8.00 16.46
CA ALA A 8 24.30 -7.05 16.64
C ALA A 8 22.98 -7.76 16.29
N PRO A 9 21.95 -7.73 17.16
CA PRO A 9 20.68 -8.34 16.83
C PRO A 9 20.14 -7.74 15.52
N PRO A 10 19.47 -8.55 14.67
CA PRO A 10 18.90 -8.05 13.43
C PRO A 10 17.99 -6.86 13.75
N LYS A 11 18.28 -5.71 13.12
CA LYS A 11 17.50 -4.48 13.19
C LYS A 11 16.04 -4.84 12.91
N SER A 12 15.19 -4.77 13.95
CA SER A 12 13.77 -5.13 13.89
C SER A 12 13.15 -4.53 12.63
N ALA A 13 12.50 -5.38 11.83
CA ALA A 13 11.74 -4.93 10.66
C ALA A 13 10.76 -3.82 11.11
N PRO A 14 10.56 -2.76 10.31
CA PRO A 14 9.63 -1.70 10.67
C PRO A 14 8.26 -2.31 10.98
N ASP A 15 7.62 -1.85 12.06
CA ASP A 15 6.26 -2.24 12.46
C ASP A 15 5.30 -2.07 11.29
N THR A 16 5.13 -3.12 10.51
CA THR A 16 4.36 -3.08 9.27
C THR A 16 2.90 -3.29 9.67
N ILE A 17 2.09 -2.25 9.51
CA ILE A 17 0.65 -2.34 9.74
C ILE A 17 0.09 -3.46 8.84
N PRO A 18 -0.64 -4.44 9.38
CA PRO A 18 -1.21 -5.50 8.56
C PRO A 18 -2.17 -4.94 7.50
N ASP A 19 -2.10 -5.46 6.28
CA ASP A 19 -2.93 -4.99 5.16
C ASP A 19 -4.43 -5.02 5.45
N ALA A 20 -4.89 -6.03 6.18
CA ALA A 20 -6.29 -6.14 6.61
C ALA A 20 -6.71 -4.97 7.53
N ALA A 21 -5.82 -4.54 8.43
CA ALA A 21 -6.08 -3.40 9.30
C ALA A 21 -6.13 -2.09 8.50
N LEU A 22 -5.24 -1.95 7.51
CA LEU A 22 -5.24 -0.79 6.61
C LEU A 22 -6.52 -0.72 5.76
N VAL A 23 -6.94 -1.85 5.18
CA VAL A 23 -8.19 -1.97 4.41
C VAL A 23 -9.41 -1.62 5.26
N ALA A 24 -9.49 -2.16 6.49
CA ALA A 24 -10.59 -1.88 7.39
C ALA A 24 -10.62 -0.39 7.81
N ALA A 25 -9.46 0.21 8.08
CA ALA A 25 -9.36 1.63 8.40
C ALA A 25 -9.83 2.51 7.23
N THR A 26 -9.34 2.26 6.01
CA THR A 26 -9.76 3.01 4.80
C THR A 26 -11.26 2.86 4.55
N ALA A 27 -11.81 1.65 4.69
CA ALA A 27 -13.26 1.45 4.53
C ALA A 27 -14.06 2.28 5.53
N ARG A 28 -13.65 2.30 6.81
CA ARG A 28 -14.30 3.09 7.84
C ARG A 28 -14.23 4.59 7.56
N GLU A 29 -13.10 5.10 7.09
CA GLU A 29 -12.91 6.51 6.74
C GLU A 29 -13.88 6.99 5.65
N VAL A 30 -14.24 6.10 4.71
CA VAL A 30 -15.21 6.40 3.64
C VAL A 30 -16.64 5.97 3.97
N GLY A 31 -16.92 5.58 5.23
CA GLY A 31 -18.26 5.20 5.69
C GLY A 31 -18.72 3.83 5.18
N LEU A 32 -17.80 2.95 4.76
CA LEU A 32 -18.09 1.59 4.33
C LEU A 32 -17.81 0.57 5.44
N THR A 33 -18.60 -0.49 5.48
CA THR A 33 -18.36 -1.67 6.32
C THR A 33 -18.06 -2.87 5.41
N ILE A 34 -16.96 -3.57 5.68
CA ILE A 34 -16.59 -4.79 4.98
C ILE A 34 -17.03 -5.97 5.84
N ALA A 35 -17.93 -6.80 5.33
CA ALA A 35 -18.26 -8.07 5.98
C ALA A 35 -17.03 -8.98 6.02
N ASP A 36 -16.80 -9.70 7.12
CA ASP A 36 -15.61 -10.54 7.30
C ASP A 36 -15.40 -11.56 6.16
N VAL A 37 -16.50 -12.12 5.65
CA VAL A 37 -16.50 -13.06 4.51
C VAL A 37 -15.97 -12.44 3.21
N CYS A 38 -16.03 -11.11 3.07
CA CYS A 38 -15.54 -10.39 1.90
C CYS A 38 -14.07 -9.98 2.03
N MET A 39 -13.51 -9.95 3.24
CA MET A 39 -12.15 -9.43 3.49
C MET A 39 -11.07 -10.13 2.63
N PRO A 40 -11.05 -11.48 2.48
CA PRO A 40 -10.07 -12.14 1.63
C PRO A 40 -10.12 -11.67 0.17
N GLY A 41 -11.34 -11.49 -0.37
CA GLY A 41 -11.53 -10.99 -1.74
C GLY A 41 -11.10 -9.54 -1.92
N VAL A 42 -11.37 -8.69 -0.93
CA VAL A 42 -10.91 -7.29 -0.95
C VAL A 42 -9.39 -7.21 -0.93
N LEU A 43 -8.71 -8.03 -0.12
CA LEU A 43 -7.25 -8.08 -0.07
C LEU A 43 -6.66 -8.57 -1.40
N ALA A 44 -7.24 -9.60 -2.00
CA ALA A 44 -6.81 -10.10 -3.31
C ALA A 44 -6.96 -9.03 -4.40
N ASN A 45 -8.09 -8.32 -4.42
CA ASN A 45 -8.33 -7.22 -5.37
C ASN A 45 -7.37 -6.06 -5.14
N ARG A 46 -7.12 -5.68 -3.89
CA ARG A 46 -6.14 -4.64 -3.55
C ARG A 46 -4.74 -5.01 -4.03
N ALA A 47 -4.31 -6.25 -3.80
CA ALA A 47 -3.01 -6.73 -4.27
C ALA A 47 -2.90 -6.70 -5.80
N LEU A 48 -3.98 -7.02 -6.52
CA LEU A 48 -4.04 -6.90 -7.98
C LEU A 48 -3.96 -5.44 -8.45
N LEU A 49 -4.79 -4.56 -7.88
CA LEU A 49 -4.79 -3.14 -8.22
C LEU A 49 -3.46 -2.48 -7.91
N ARG A 50 -2.77 -2.90 -6.85
CA ARG A 50 -1.44 -2.40 -6.52
C ARG A 50 -0.44 -2.68 -7.63
N ARG A 51 -0.43 -3.89 -8.20
CA ARG A 51 0.45 -4.22 -9.33
C ARG A 51 0.18 -3.35 -10.55
N TYR A 52 -1.08 -3.03 -10.84
CA TYR A 52 -1.42 -2.10 -11.93
C TYR A 52 -0.97 -0.67 -11.62
N ALA A 53 -1.15 -0.21 -10.37
CA ALA A 53 -0.66 1.10 -9.96
C ALA A 53 0.87 1.19 -10.09
N ASP A 54 1.60 0.15 -9.71
CA ASP A 54 3.07 0.11 -9.83
C ASP A 54 3.52 0.21 -11.31
N LEU A 55 2.78 -0.40 -12.26
CA LEU A 55 3.03 -0.23 -13.70
C LEU A 55 2.84 1.22 -14.15
N VAL A 56 1.77 1.87 -13.69
CA VAL A 56 1.48 3.28 -14.04
C VAL A 56 2.53 4.21 -13.44
N HIS A 57 2.90 4.03 -12.17
CA HIS A 57 3.94 4.83 -11.52
C HIS A 57 5.33 4.64 -12.13
N GLY A 58 5.57 3.49 -12.78
CA GLY A 58 6.79 3.27 -13.56
C GLY A 58 6.89 4.11 -14.84
N PHE A 59 5.80 4.77 -15.25
CA PHE A 59 5.79 5.66 -16.40
C PHE A 59 6.10 7.10 -15.98
N ALA A 60 7.24 7.63 -16.41
CA ALA A 60 7.62 9.01 -16.13
C ALA A 60 6.75 9.97 -16.94
N LEU A 61 5.80 10.61 -16.28
CA LEU A 61 5.01 11.70 -16.85
C LEU A 61 5.75 13.03 -16.64
N PRO A 62 5.84 13.89 -17.67
CA PRO A 62 6.31 15.26 -17.48
C PRO A 62 5.40 16.02 -16.51
N ASP A 63 5.95 16.96 -15.75
CA ASP A 63 5.17 17.83 -14.86
C ASP A 63 4.10 18.67 -15.61
N THR A 64 4.28 18.84 -16.93
CA THR A 64 3.34 19.52 -17.82
C THR A 64 2.26 18.58 -18.40
N CYS A 65 2.20 17.33 -17.96
CA CYS A 65 1.19 16.38 -18.42
C CYS A 65 -0.14 16.70 -17.73
N GLU A 66 -1.04 17.36 -18.46
CA GLU A 66 -2.39 17.65 -17.99
C GLU A 66 -3.25 16.37 -17.91
N PRO A 67 -4.28 16.34 -17.04
CA PRO A 67 -5.28 15.29 -17.04
C PRO A 67 -5.94 15.13 -18.42
N ALA A 68 -6.21 13.88 -18.82
CA ALA A 68 -6.79 13.59 -20.13
C ALA A 68 -8.19 14.19 -20.37
N PHE A 69 -8.91 14.54 -19.30
CA PHE A 69 -10.22 15.17 -19.38
C PHE A 69 -10.11 16.67 -19.03
N GLU A 70 -10.55 17.52 -19.95
CA GLU A 70 -10.67 18.95 -19.74
C GLU A 70 -12.09 19.30 -19.26
N TYR A 71 -12.20 19.97 -18.11
CA TYR A 71 -13.48 20.55 -17.69
C TYR A 71 -13.84 21.73 -18.58
N ARG A 72 -15.02 21.68 -19.21
CA ARG A 72 -15.61 22.83 -19.90
C ARG A 72 -16.70 23.44 -19.00
N PRO A 73 -16.49 24.66 -18.47
CA PRO A 73 -17.48 25.35 -17.65
C PRO A 73 -18.76 25.70 -18.41
#